data_AF-A0A946ZDG1-F1
#
_entry.id   AF-A0A946ZDG1-F1
#
_cell.length_a   1.000
_cell.length_b   1.000
_cell.length_c   1.000
_cell.angle_alpha   90.00
_cell.angle_beta   90.00
_cell.angle_gamma   90.00
#
_symmetry.space_group_name_H-M   'P 1'
#
loop_
_entity.id
_entity.type
_entity.pdbx_description
1 polymer ?
#
loop_
_entity_poly.entity_id
_entity_poly.type
_entity_poly.pdbx_seq_one_letter_code
_entity_poly.pdbx_strand_id
1 'polypeptide(L)'
;MSLVFIPTVQAQEVTIGDEFIISSVQGTTYNHLIFPRKNFIIKRGGIANTKSVKNLHVIVQSISYDSDGNTLVELGRKDGGRFFRSYKQISARLEKALEAGELRSI
;
A
#
# COMPACT_ATOMS: atom_id res chain seq x y z
N MET A 1 34.51 24.75 -3.12
CA MET A 1 33.74 24.62 -1.86
C MET A 1 32.36 24.15 -2.28
N SER A 2 32.17 22.83 -2.36
CA SER A 2 31.01 22.22 -3.03
C SER A 2 29.88 22.03 -2.02
N LEU A 3 28.77 22.73 -2.23
CA LEU A 3 27.55 22.54 -1.46
C LEU A 3 26.98 21.16 -1.76
N VAL A 4 27.01 20.28 -0.76
CA VAL A 4 26.36 18.97 -0.79
C VAL A 4 24.87 19.20 -0.56
N PHE A 5 24.06 18.93 -1.58
CA PHE A 5 22.61 18.87 -1.44
C PHE A 5 22.25 17.59 -0.69
N ILE A 6 21.83 17.71 0.57
CA ILE A 6 21.28 16.61 1.35
C ILE A 6 19.77 16.60 1.08
N PRO A 7 19.20 15.57 0.42
CA PRO A 7 17.76 15.44 0.34
C PRO A 7 17.23 15.20 1.76
N THR A 8 16.57 16.19 2.33
CA THR A 8 15.75 16.00 3.54
C THR A 8 14.58 15.12 3.11
N VAL A 9 14.63 13.83 3.47
CA VAL A 9 13.49 12.93 3.33
C VAL A 9 12.41 13.49 4.25
N GLN A 10 11.47 14.21 3.65
CA GLN A 10 10.34 14.78 4.36
C GLN A 10 9.47 13.59 4.75
N ALA A 11 9.52 13.17 6.01
CA ALA A 11 8.61 12.17 6.54
C ALA A 11 7.20 12.70 6.33
N GLN A 12 6.51 12.15 5.34
CA GLN A 12 5.12 12.48 5.08
C GLN A 12 4.35 11.98 6.32
N GLU A 13 3.94 12.90 7.19
CA GLU A 13 3.06 12.56 8.31
C GLU A 13 1.73 12.07 7.72
N VAL A 14 1.54 10.76 7.74
CA VAL A 14 0.29 10.12 7.29
C VAL A 14 -0.65 9.98 8.47
N THR A 15 -1.92 10.29 8.23
CA THR A 15 -2.98 10.19 9.23
C THR A 15 -4.03 9.16 8.82
N ILE A 16 -4.78 8.66 9.81
CA ILE A 16 -5.93 7.80 9.55
C ILE A 16 -6.98 8.62 8.79
N GLY A 17 -7.45 8.08 7.67
CA GLY A 17 -8.35 8.79 6.76
C GLY A 17 -7.67 9.29 5.48
N ASP A 18 -6.34 9.29 5.41
CA ASP A 18 -5.63 9.69 4.20
C ASP A 18 -5.95 8.75 3.03
N GLU A 19 -6.04 9.34 1.84
CA GLU A 19 -6.41 8.66 0.62
C GLU A 19 -5.22 8.45 -0.32
N PHE A 20 -5.17 7.26 -0.90
CA PHE A 20 -4.16 6.88 -1.88
C PHE A 20 -4.79 6.16 -3.08
N ILE A 21 -4.09 6.19 -4.20
CA ILE A 21 -4.37 5.33 -5.36
C ILE A 21 -3.27 4.27 -5.45
N ILE A 22 -3.69 3.01 -5.58
CA ILE A 22 -2.79 1.91 -5.93
C ILE A 22 -2.42 2.06 -7.41
N SER A 23 -1.18 2.42 -7.67
CA SER A 23 -0.61 2.67 -8.99
C SER A 23 0.13 1.42 -9.50
N SER A 24 0.22 1.24 -10.83
CA SER A 24 1.03 0.15 -11.37
C SER A 24 2.51 0.52 -11.41
N VAL A 25 3.33 -0.36 -10.86
CA VAL A 25 4.79 -0.32 -11.05
C VAL A 25 5.15 -0.73 -12.48
N GLN A 26 6.31 -0.28 -12.96
CA GLN A 26 6.94 -0.85 -14.15
C GLN A 26 7.38 -2.29 -13.83
N GLY A 27 6.44 -3.22 -14.00
CA GLY A 27 6.59 -4.61 -13.55
C GLY A 27 5.26 -5.13 -13.01
N THR A 28 4.92 -6.39 -13.28
CA THR A 28 3.60 -6.96 -12.94
C THR A 28 3.43 -7.26 -11.45
N THR A 29 4.37 -6.86 -10.59
CA THR A 29 4.48 -7.28 -9.20
C THR A 29 4.59 -6.07 -8.27
N TYR A 30 3.76 -6.07 -7.22
CA TYR A 30 3.89 -5.16 -6.09
C TYR A 30 4.80 -5.82 -5.05
N ASN A 31 5.81 -5.09 -4.60
CA ASN A 31 6.82 -5.53 -3.63
C ASN A 31 6.58 -4.95 -2.24
N HIS A 32 5.87 -3.81 -2.15
CA HIS A 32 5.66 -3.07 -0.92
C HIS A 32 4.20 -3.08 -0.45
N LEU A 33 3.26 -3.49 -1.31
CA LEU A 33 1.93 -3.96 -0.92
C LEU A 33 1.97 -5.42 -0.47
N ILE A 34 1.51 -5.68 0.74
CA ILE A 34 1.52 -7.01 1.36
C ILE A 34 0.15 -7.65 1.13
N PHE A 35 0.10 -8.58 0.18
CA PHE A 35 -1.10 -9.35 -0.10
C PHE A 35 -1.10 -10.71 0.61
N PRO A 36 -2.28 -11.23 0.98
CA PRO A 36 -2.42 -12.60 1.45
C PRO A 36 -1.91 -13.59 0.38
N ARG A 37 -1.30 -14.69 0.81
CA ARG A 37 -0.82 -15.73 -0.12
C ARG A 37 -2.01 -16.29 -0.93
N LYS A 38 -1.78 -16.57 -2.21
CA LYS A 38 -2.79 -17.08 -3.17
C LYS A 38 -3.68 -18.19 -2.60
N ASN A 39 -3.10 -19.17 -1.91
CA ASN A 39 -3.85 -20.29 -1.34
C ASN A 39 -4.82 -19.85 -0.23
N PHE A 40 -4.47 -18.83 0.56
CA PHE A 40 -5.38 -18.30 1.59
C PHE A 40 -6.53 -17.51 0.96
N ILE A 41 -6.25 -16.77 -0.11
CA ILE A 41 -7.28 -16.07 -0.89
C ILE A 41 -8.29 -17.08 -1.42
N ILE A 42 -7.83 -18.15 -2.08
CA ILE A 42 -8.69 -19.19 -2.67
C ILE A 42 -9.47 -19.94 -1.59
N LYS A 43 -8.83 -20.32 -0.47
CA LYS A 43 -9.50 -21.00 0.65
C LYS A 43 -10.63 -20.18 1.27
N ARG A 44 -10.58 -18.85 1.19
CA ARG A 44 -11.65 -17.94 1.64
C ARG A 44 -12.67 -17.59 0.54
N GLY A 45 -12.67 -18.32 -0.59
CA GLY A 45 -13.58 -18.05 -1.72
C GLY A 45 -13.22 -16.79 -2.52
N GLY A 46 -12.01 -16.25 -2.34
CA GLY A 46 -11.53 -15.08 -3.05
C GLY A 46 -10.89 -15.41 -4.40
N ILE A 47 -10.64 -14.37 -5.20
CA ILE A 47 -9.94 -14.47 -6.48
C ILE A 47 -8.56 -13.85 -6.34
N ALA A 48 -7.50 -14.66 -6.44
CA ALA A 48 -6.11 -14.22 -6.33
C ALA A 48 -5.61 -13.53 -7.61
N ASN A 49 -6.28 -12.44 -7.99
CA ASN A 49 -5.92 -11.62 -9.13
C ASN A 49 -5.33 -10.28 -8.68
N THR A 50 -4.01 -10.18 -8.65
CA THR A 50 -3.30 -8.95 -8.26
C THR A 50 -3.55 -7.80 -9.25
N LYS A 51 -3.93 -8.07 -10.50
CA LYS A 51 -4.30 -7.00 -11.44
C LYS A 51 -5.56 -6.25 -11.00
N SER A 52 -6.42 -6.87 -10.19
CA SER A 52 -7.66 -6.25 -9.70
C SER A 52 -7.44 -5.13 -8.68
N VAL A 53 -6.23 -5.01 -8.12
CA VAL A 53 -5.91 -3.95 -7.16
C VAL A 53 -5.42 -2.66 -7.81
N LYS A 54 -5.12 -2.69 -9.11
CA LYS A 54 -4.65 -1.52 -9.86
C LYS A 54 -5.75 -0.46 -9.93
N ASN A 55 -5.35 0.80 -9.75
CA ASN A 55 -6.20 1.99 -9.78
C ASN A 55 -7.32 1.99 -8.74
N LEU A 56 -7.19 1.19 -7.68
CA LEU A 56 -8.12 1.27 -6.56
C LEU A 56 -7.80 2.46 -5.67
N HIS A 57 -8.85 3.21 -5.33
CA HIS A 57 -8.81 4.23 -4.30
C HIS A 57 -8.88 3.56 -2.94
N VAL A 58 -7.93 3.88 -2.08
CA VAL A 58 -7.80 3.28 -0.76
C VAL A 58 -7.65 4.35 0.31
N ILE A 59 -8.07 4.01 1.53
CA ILE A 59 -8.04 4.88 2.70
C ILE A 59 -7.21 4.19 3.78
N VAL A 60 -6.36 4.96 4.46
CA VAL A 60 -5.64 4.51 5.65
C VAL A 60 -6.64 4.28 6.78
N GLN A 61 -6.77 3.03 7.22
CA GLN A 61 -7.63 2.65 8.34
C GLN A 61 -6.85 2.53 9.65
N SER A 62 -5.59 2.12 9.59
CA SER A 62 -4.73 2.01 10.75
C SER A 62 -3.27 2.24 10.37
N ILE A 63 -2.50 2.71 11.34
CA ILE A 63 -1.06 2.96 11.21
C ILE A 63 -0.37 2.19 12.33
N SER A 64 0.68 1.47 11.96
CA SER A 64 1.50 0.66 12.83
C SER A 64 2.97 0.80 12.41
N TYR A 65 3.88 0.36 13.25
CA TYR A 65 5.32 0.43 12.99
C TYR A 65 5.92 -0.97 13.11
N ASP A 66 6.79 -1.32 12.17
CA ASP A 66 7.56 -2.56 12.26
C ASP A 66 8.69 -2.42 13.30
N SER A 67 9.34 -3.53 13.69
CA SER A 67 10.46 -3.52 14.65
C SER A 67 11.62 -2.62 14.22
N ASP A 68 11.76 -2.42 12.91
CA ASP A 68 12.80 -1.59 12.28
C ASP A 68 12.40 -0.10 12.21
N GLY A 69 11.23 0.28 12.75
CA GLY A 69 10.70 1.64 12.70
C GLY A 69 10.01 2.02 11.39
N ASN A 70 9.88 1.08 10.43
CA ASN A 70 9.20 1.35 9.16
C ASN A 70 7.69 1.52 9.37
N THR A 71 7.10 2.54 8.73
CA THR A 71 5.66 2.80 8.78
C THR A 71 4.88 1.75 7.97
N LEU A 72 4.02 1.02 8.66
CA LEU A 72 3.13 0.00 8.11
C LEU A 72 1.68 0.45 8.22
N VAL A 73 1.02 0.65 7.08
CA VAL A 73 -0.37 1.13 7.03
C VAL A 73 -1.31 -0.01 6.62
N GLU A 74 -2.48 -0.08 7.23
CA GLU A 74 -3.58 -0.89 6.70
C GLU A 74 -4.51 -0.04 5.84
N LEU A 75 -4.75 -0.51 4.63
CA LEU A 75 -5.49 0.18 3.60
C LEU A 75 -6.82 -0.54 3.36
N GLY A 76 -7.93 0.20 3.44
CA GLY A 76 -9.25 -0.22 3.00
C GLY A 76 -9.61 0.35 1.64
N ARG A 77 -10.51 -0.27 0.87
CA ARG A 77 -11.02 0.38 -0.34
C ARG A 77 -11.97 1.52 0.04
N LYS A 78 -11.80 2.68 -0.59
CA LYS A 78 -12.69 3.85 -0.40
C LYS A 78 -14.15 3.55 -0.74
N ASP A 79 -14.37 2.68 -1.72
CA ASP A 79 -15.71 2.24 -2.14
C ASP A 79 -16.39 1.24 -1.19
N GLY A 80 -15.75 0.89 -0.07
CA GLY A 80 -16.25 -0.09 0.90
C GLY A 80 -16.19 -1.54 0.41
N GLY A 81 -15.65 -1.77 -0.79
CA GLY A 81 -15.46 -3.09 -1.37
C GLY A 81 -14.39 -3.91 -0.66
N ARG A 82 -14.23 -5.17 -1.10
CA ARG A 82 -13.19 -6.07 -0.60
C ARG A 82 -12.08 -6.27 -1.62
N PHE A 83 -10.85 -6.38 -1.14
CA PHE A 83 -9.73 -6.90 -1.92
C PHE A 83 -9.92 -8.41 -2.14
N PHE A 84 -9.64 -8.86 -3.36
CA PHE A 84 -9.76 -10.26 -3.76
C PHE A 84 -11.11 -10.92 -3.43
N ARG A 85 -12.19 -10.13 -3.31
CA ARG A 85 -13.55 -10.49 -2.85
C ARG A 85 -13.69 -10.92 -1.38
N SER A 86 -12.60 -11.14 -0.65
CA SER A 86 -12.65 -11.73 0.71
C SER A 86 -11.96 -10.92 1.80
N TYR A 87 -11.06 -9.99 1.48
CA TYR A 87 -10.30 -9.22 2.46
C TYR A 87 -10.78 -7.76 2.50
N LYS A 88 -11.07 -7.25 3.69
CA LYS A 88 -11.48 -5.84 3.86
C LYS A 88 -10.28 -4.87 3.76
N GLN A 89 -9.11 -5.34 4.15
CA GLN A 89 -7.89 -4.54 4.21
C GLN A 89 -6.68 -5.30 3.69
N ILE A 90 -5.68 -4.55 3.28
CA ILE A 90 -4.33 -5.01 2.93
C ILE A 90 -3.32 -4.13 3.65
N SER A 91 -2.12 -4.63 3.90
CA SER A 91 -1.06 -3.84 4.54
C SER A 91 -0.09 -3.31 3.48
N ALA A 92 0.53 -2.16 3.74
CA ALA A 92 1.55 -1.60 2.89
C ALA A 92 2.70 -1.02 3.73
N ARG A 93 3.94 -1.17 3.23
CA ARG A 93 5.09 -0.40 3.74
C ARG A 93 5.04 0.97 3.10
N LEU A 94 4.56 1.97 3.83
CA LEU A 94 4.15 3.26 3.29
C LEU A 94 5.27 3.94 2.49
N GLU A 95 6.40 4.22 3.14
CA GLU A 95 7.53 4.93 2.54
C GLU A 95 8.01 4.23 1.27
N LYS A 96 8.27 2.92 1.35
CA LYS A 96 8.74 2.12 0.22
C LYS A 96 7.71 2.04 -0.92
N ALA A 97 6.43 1.98 -0.58
CA ALA A 97 5.36 1.94 -1.57
C ALA A 97 5.20 3.29 -2.29
N LEU A 98 5.41 4.41 -1.61
CA LEU A 98 5.44 5.74 -2.22
C LEU A 98 6.68 5.90 -3.12
N GLU A 99 7.86 5.52 -2.63
CA GLU A 99 9.12 5.57 -3.40
C GLU A 99 9.07 4.71 -4.66
N ALA A 100 8.53 3.50 -4.57
CA ALA A 100 8.36 2.60 -5.72
C ALA A 100 7.22 3.02 -6.67
N GLY A 101 6.42 4.02 -6.29
CA GLY A 101 5.23 4.43 -7.03
C GLY A 101 4.10 3.40 -7.04
N GLU A 102 4.07 2.49 -6.07
CA GLU A 102 2.96 1.55 -5.82
C GLU A 102 1.76 2.28 -5.22
N LEU A 103 2.02 3.29 -4.39
CA LEU A 103 1.02 4.20 -3.84
C LEU A 103 1.29 5.61 -4.36
N ARG A 104 0.23 6.35 -4.60
CA ARG A 104 0.26 7.79 -4.89
C ARG A 104 -0.80 8.47 -4.04
N SER A 105 -0.43 9.55 -3.37
CA SER A 105 -1.40 10.44 -2.73
C SER A 105 -2.31 11.05 -3.79
N ILE A 106 -3.56 11.30 -3.40
CA ILE A 106 -4.59 11.94 -4.24
C ILE A 106 -4.63 13.43 -3.92
#